data_AF-A0A836RAB8-F1
#
_entry.id   AF-A0A836RAB8-F1
#
_cell.length_a   1.000
_cell.length_b   1.000
_cell.length_c   1.000
_cell.angle_alpha   90.00
_cell.angle_beta   90.00
_cell.angle_gamma   90.00
#
_symmetry.space_group_name_H-M   'P 1'
#
loop_
_entity.id
_entity.type
_entity.pdbx_description
1 polymer ?
#
loop_
_entity_poly.entity_id
_entity_poly.type
_entity_poly.pdbx_seq_one_letter_code
_entity_poly.pdbx_strand_id
1 'polypeptide(L)'
;MVNDILACKGVVLTAWDHKFLPAIAKELVGDNTPVPHKWKKKRFNLVWVLDWNPSTEAYDFEQVPQLLLPGDRKKVMKTKKPN
;
A
#
# COMPACT_ATOMS: atom_id res chain seq x y z
N MET A 1 -6.62 9.82 -10.94
CA MET A 1 -5.89 9.54 -9.68
C MET A 1 -4.70 8.62 -9.90
N VAL A 2 -4.86 7.33 -10.24
CA VAL A 2 -3.69 6.44 -10.44
C VAL A 2 -2.76 6.95 -11.54
N ASN A 3 -3.32 7.38 -12.68
CA ASN A 3 -2.54 8.04 -13.73
C ASN A 3 -1.79 9.29 -13.25
N ASP A 4 -2.36 10.04 -12.30
CA ASP A 4 -1.71 11.24 -11.75
C ASP A 4 -0.53 10.85 -10.84
N ILE A 5 -0.66 9.76 -10.08
CA ILE A 5 0.44 9.18 -9.28
C ILE A 5 1.57 8.74 -10.21
N LEU A 6 1.25 8.02 -11.30
CA LEU A 6 2.22 7.51 -12.26
C LEU A 6 2.90 8.61 -13.10
N ALA A 7 2.24 9.76 -13.27
CA ALA A 7 2.80 10.91 -13.98
C ALA A 7 3.83 11.69 -13.14
N CYS A 8 3.81 11.55 -11.81
CA CYS A 8 4.79 12.19 -10.93
C CYS A 8 6.17 11.54 -11.07
N LYS A 9 7.22 12.36 -11.03
CA LYS A 9 8.61 11.89 -11.04
C LYS A 9 9.11 11.71 -9.60
N GLY A 10 9.88 10.65 -9.37
CA GLY A 10 10.49 10.37 -8.06
C GLY A 10 9.53 9.70 -7.09
N VAL A 11 9.79 9.85 -5.78
CA VAL A 11 8.98 9.24 -4.71
C VAL A 11 7.68 10.03 -4.54
N VAL A 12 6.54 9.33 -4.55
CA VAL A 12 5.21 9.93 -4.45
C VAL A 12 4.54 9.54 -3.12
N LEU A 13 4.13 10.54 -2.33
CA LEU A 13 3.26 10.33 -1.18
C LEU A 13 1.80 10.54 -1.58
N THR A 14 0.99 9.49 -1.45
CA THR A 14 -0.46 9.57 -1.70
C THR A 14 -1.22 9.46 -0.38
N ALA A 15 -2.02 10.48 -0.07
CA ALA A 15 -2.94 10.48 1.07
C ALA A 15 -4.38 10.51 0.56
N TRP A 16 -5.19 9.53 0.97
CA TRP A 16 -6.56 9.38 0.51
C TRP A 16 -7.43 8.66 1.54
N ASP A 17 -8.75 8.60 1.31
CA ASP A 17 -9.64 7.78 2.15
C ASP A 17 -9.23 6.30 2.07
N HIS A 18 -8.89 5.75 3.23
CA HIS A 18 -8.34 4.41 3.41
C HIS A 18 -9.19 3.30 2.78
N LYS A 19 -10.50 3.52 2.60
CA LYS A 19 -11.37 2.52 1.95
C LYS A 19 -11.02 2.30 0.47
N PHE A 20 -10.39 3.28 -0.19
CA PHE A 20 -9.98 3.18 -1.59
C PHE A 20 -8.51 2.78 -1.77
N LEU A 21 -7.65 2.95 -0.76
CA LEU A 21 -6.23 2.58 -0.84
C LEU A 21 -5.97 1.15 -1.37
N PRO A 22 -6.76 0.11 -1.00
CA PRO A 22 -6.65 -1.22 -1.62
C PRO A 22 -6.81 -1.24 -3.14
N ALA A 23 -7.79 -0.49 -3.68
CA ALA A 23 -8.04 -0.44 -5.11
C ALA A 23 -6.93 0.31 -5.85
N ILE A 24 -6.47 1.43 -5.28
CA ILE A 24 -5.35 2.22 -5.80
C ILE A 24 -4.08 1.37 -5.86
N ALA A 25 -3.74 0.71 -4.76
CA ALA A 25 -2.55 -0.14 -4.70
C ALA A 25 -2.64 -1.29 -5.71
N LYS A 26 -3.81 -1.92 -5.86
CA LYS A 26 -4.02 -3.00 -6.83
C LYS A 26 -3.81 -2.52 -8.27
N GLU A 27 -4.30 -1.33 -8.61
CA GLU A 27 -4.13 -0.75 -9.94
C GLU A 27 -2.67 -0.35 -10.20
N LEU A 28 -1.95 0.15 -9.18
CA LEU A 28 -0.53 0.51 -9.29
C LEU A 28 0.39 -0.71 -9.49
N VAL A 29 0.14 -1.80 -8.77
CA VAL A 29 1.05 -2.96 -8.75
C VAL A 29 0.66 -4.08 -9.70
N GLY A 30 -0.55 -4.03 -10.26
CA GLY A 30 -1.09 -5.10 -11.10
C GLY A 30 -1.23 -6.43 -10.36
N ASP A 31 -0.92 -7.54 -11.04
CA ASP A 31 -0.98 -8.89 -10.49
C ASP A 31 0.35 -9.38 -9.89
N ASN A 32 1.45 -8.63 -10.11
CA ASN A 32 2.80 -9.05 -9.75
C ASN A 32 3.09 -8.89 -8.24
N THR A 33 2.43 -7.94 -7.56
CA THR A 33 2.65 -7.69 -6.13
C THR A 33 1.39 -7.92 -5.31
N PRO A 34 1.43 -8.79 -4.28
CA PRO A 34 0.27 -9.01 -3.41
C PRO A 34 0.08 -7.85 -2.42
N VAL A 35 -1.07 -7.17 -2.52
CA VAL A 35 -1.50 -6.11 -1.59
C VAL A 35 -2.80 -6.49 -0.87
N PRO A 36 -3.13 -5.90 0.30
CA PRO A 36 -4.37 -6.20 1.00
C PRO A 36 -5.58 -5.73 0.21
N HIS A 37 -6.57 -6.61 0.00
CA HIS A 37 -7.78 -6.26 -0.77
C HIS A 37 -8.77 -5.38 0.00
N LYS A 38 -8.61 -5.25 1.32
CA LYS A 38 -9.50 -4.47 2.16
C LYS A 38 -8.74 -3.80 3.27
N TRP A 39 -9.00 -2.51 3.44
CA TRP A 39 -8.53 -1.77 4.59
C TRP A 39 -9.46 -2.00 5.78
N LYS A 40 -8.90 -2.31 6.96
CA LYS A 40 -9.70 -2.55 8.16
C LYS A 40 -10.24 -1.22 8.71
N LYS A 41 -11.56 -1.13 8.95
CA LYS A 41 -12.27 0.10 9.37
C LYS A 41 -11.67 0.88 10.55
N LYS A 42 -10.94 0.22 11.45
CA LYS A 42 -10.33 0.83 12.66
C LYS A 42 -8.80 0.78 12.62
N ARG A 43 -8.21 1.02 11.44
CA ARG A 43 -6.76 1.01 11.24
C ARG A 43 -6.38 2.31 10.54
N PHE A 44 -5.63 3.18 11.20
CA PHE A 44 -5.32 4.52 10.67
C PHE A 44 -3.83 4.86 10.72
N ASN A 45 -3.02 3.98 11.31
CA ASN A 45 -1.61 4.16 11.60
C ASN A 45 -0.74 3.18 10.79
N LEU A 46 -1.09 2.99 9.51
CA LEU A 46 -0.27 2.25 8.56
C LEU A 46 0.08 3.15 7.39
N VAL A 47 1.35 3.12 7.03
CA VAL A 47 1.82 3.54 5.71
C VAL A 47 2.04 2.28 4.89
N TRP A 48 1.61 2.31 3.63
CA TRP A 48 1.93 1.30 2.64
C TRP A 48 3.08 1.84 1.81
N VAL A 49 4.17 1.07 1.74
CA VAL A 49 5.34 1.40 0.92
C VAL A 49 5.35 0.44 -0.25
N LEU A 50 5.43 1.02 -1.45
CA LEU A 50 5.59 0.32 -2.71
C LEU A 50 6.93 0.76 -3.29
N ASP A 51 7.92 -0.11 -3.22
CA ASP A 51 9.26 0.16 -3.75
C ASP A 51 9.44 -0.60 -5.07
N TRP A 52 9.80 0.10 -6.14
CA TRP A 52 9.92 -0.52 -7.46
C TRP A 52 11.23 -1.30 -7.55
N ASN A 53 11.13 -2.61 -7.77
CA ASN A 53 12.29 -3.48 -7.95
C ASN A 53 12.52 -3.76 -9.44
N PRO A 54 13.53 -3.13 -10.07
CA PRO A 54 13.78 -3.29 -11.50
C PRO A 54 14.26 -4.71 -11.87
N SER A 55 14.75 -5.50 -10.92
CA SER A 55 15.22 -6.86 -11.18
C SER A 55 14.08 -7.86 -11.35
N THR A 56 12.94 -7.60 -10.69
CA THR A 56 11.75 -8.48 -10.71
C THR A 56 10.59 -7.88 -11.50
N GLU A 57 10.73 -6.64 -11.99
CA GLU A 57 9.67 -5.87 -12.64
C GLU A 57 8.37 -5.83 -11.81
N ALA A 58 8.53 -5.73 -10.49
CA ALA A 58 7.45 -5.74 -9.53
C ALA A 58 7.73 -4.76 -8.38
N TYR A 59 6.71 -4.44 -7.60
CA TYR A 59 6.88 -3.70 -6.37
C TYR A 59 7.18 -4.63 -5.20
N ASP A 60 8.16 -4.26 -4.38
CA ASP A 60 8.28 -4.75 -3.02
C ASP A 60 7.27 -3.98 -2.15
N PHE A 61 6.40 -4.73 -1.46
CA PHE A 61 5.32 -4.15 -0.66
C PHE A 61 5.55 -4.32 0.83
N GLU A 62 5.61 -3.20 1.55
CA GLU A 62 5.73 -3.15 3.00
C GLU A 62 4.55 -2.41 3.64
N GLN A 63 4.15 -2.86 4.83
CA GLN A 63 3.22 -2.15 5.69
C GLN A 63 3.94 -1.68 6.95
N VAL A 64 4.14 -0.36 7.07
CA VAL A 64 4.87 0.26 8.18
C VAL A 64 3.88 0.77 9.24
N PRO A 65 3.82 0.16 10.44
CA PRO A 65 3.03 0.67 11.57
C PRO A 65 3.70 1.91 12.17
N GLN A 66 3.00 3.04 12.18
CA GLN A 66 3.57 4.30 12.67
C GLN A 66 3.59 4.42 14.21
N LEU A 67 2.71 3.70 14.92
CA LEU A 67 2.68 3.57 16.39
C LEU A 67 2.76 4.90 17.17
N LEU A 68 2.13 5.95 16.65
CA LEU A 68 2.27 7.31 17.18
C LEU A 68 1.36 7.60 18.38
N LEU A 69 0.31 6.80 18.58
CA LEU A 69 -0.69 7.04 19.63
C LEU A 69 -0.84 5.84 20.59
N PRO A 70 -1.20 6.07 21.87
CA PRO A 70 -1.52 5.00 22.80
C PRO A 70 -2.62 4.06 22.27
N GLY A 71 -2.39 2.76 22.36
CA GLY A 71 -3.32 1.73 21.84
C GLY A 71 -3.06 1.30 20.39
N ASP A 72 -2.05 1.88 19.74
CA ASP A 72 -1.64 1.48 18.40
C ASP A 72 -1.06 0.06 18.34
N ARG A 73 -1.33 -0.62 17.23
CA ARG A 73 -0.97 -2.03 17.03
C ARG A 73 0.15 -2.17 16.01
N LYS A 74 1.13 -3.03 16.29
CA LYS A 74 2.19 -3.42 15.34
C LYS A 74 1.69 -4.33 14.20
N LYS A 75 0.49 -4.89 14.34
CA LYS A 75 -0.03 -5.91 13.42
C LYS A 75 -0.32 -5.34 12.03
N VAL A 76 0.32 -5.92 11.02
CA VAL A 76 0.08 -5.65 9.59
C VAL A 76 -1.18 -6.36 9.08
N MET A 77 -1.70 -5.92 7.93
CA MET A 77 -2.85 -6.54 7.28
C MET A 77 -2.42 -7.76 6.45
N LYS A 78 -3.31 -8.74 6.32
CA LYS A 78 -3.04 -9.93 5.50
C LYS A 78 -3.12 -9.57 4.01
N THR A 79 -2.15 -10.02 3.24
CA THR A 79 -2.18 -10.05 1.77
C THR A 79 -2.65 -11.45 1.32
N LYS A 80 -3.31 -11.55 0.17
CA LYS A 80 -3.52 -12.85 -0.49
C LYS A 80 -2.32 -13.08 -1.43
N LYS A 81 -1.80 -14.31 -1.51
CA LYS A 81 -0.84 -14.67 -2.55
C LYS A 81 -1.53 -14.56 -3.94
N PRO A 82 -0.82 -14.15 -5.00
CA PRO A 82 -1.35 -14.27 -6.35
C PRO A 82 -1.63 -15.75 -6.65
N ASN A 83 -2.73 -16.01 -7.38
CA ASN A 83 -3.13 -17.34 -7.83
C ASN A 83 -2.21 -17.84 -8.94
#